data_AF-A0A9E2YYT6-F1
#
_entry.id   AF-A0A9E2YYT6-F1
#
_cell.length_a   1.000
_cell.length_b   1.000
_cell.length_c   1.000
_cell.angle_alpha   90.00
_cell.angle_beta   90.00
_cell.angle_gamma   90.00
#
_symmetry.space_group_name_H-M   'P 1'
#
loop_
_entity.id
_entity.type
_entity.pdbx_description
1 polymer ?
#
loop_
_entity_poly.entity_id
_entity_poly.type
_entity_poly.pdbx_seq_one_letter_code
_entity_poly.pdbx_strand_id
1 'polypeptide(L)'
;MSLVATLICNPDNPALDSSVLDGARAVLPQAGPAHWLWDGVAADIPFDSLGKSKADIRAISDHLRAARGDLPIDIVVQPIATRRKKLFLADMDSTMIGQECIDELADFVGLKAHVAEITARAMRGEIEFEPALRERVALLRDLPVRVVDEVLAKRITPTPGGRELVMTMRANGAYTCLISGGFTLFTNAVAARIGFQENRA
;
A
#
# COMPACT_ATOMS: atom_id res chain seq x y z
N MET A 1 15.49 -6.41 22.80
CA MET A 1 14.26 -6.97 22.17
C MET A 1 14.65 -7.32 20.76
N SER A 2 14.28 -8.50 20.27
CA SER A 2 14.63 -8.89 18.92
C SER A 2 13.78 -8.13 17.90
N LEU A 3 14.47 -7.29 17.14
CA LEU A 3 13.91 -6.46 16.08
C LEU A 3 14.40 -7.01 14.72
N VAL A 4 13.73 -6.57 13.67
CA VAL A 4 14.17 -6.82 12.30
C VAL A 4 14.06 -5.52 11.52
N ALA A 5 15.11 -5.21 10.75
CA ALA A 5 15.09 -4.21 9.71
C ALA A 5 14.85 -4.92 8.37
N THR A 6 13.75 -4.59 7.72
CA THR A 6 13.44 -5.07 6.37
C THR A 6 13.76 -3.96 5.39
N LEU A 7 14.68 -4.21 4.46
CA LEU A 7 15.01 -3.34 3.33
C LEU A 7 14.27 -3.87 2.10
N ILE A 8 13.62 -2.99 1.35
CA ILE A 8 12.77 -3.34 0.20
C ILE A 8 12.97 -2.29 -0.90
N CYS A 9 13.03 -2.69 -2.15
CA CYS A 9 13.02 -1.76 -3.29
C CYS A 9 12.03 -2.21 -4.37
N ASN A 10 11.87 -1.39 -5.42
CA ASN A 10 11.03 -1.75 -6.55
C ASN A 10 11.63 -2.97 -7.29
N PRO A 11 10.89 -4.08 -7.48
CA PRO A 11 11.40 -5.24 -8.21
C PRO A 11 11.73 -4.97 -9.69
N ASP A 12 11.10 -3.97 -10.32
CA ASP A 12 11.43 -3.57 -11.69
C ASP A 12 12.76 -2.81 -11.78
N ASN A 13 13.29 -2.35 -10.65
CA ASN A 13 14.60 -1.70 -10.54
C ASN A 13 15.32 -2.14 -9.25
N PRO A 14 15.83 -3.39 -9.19
CA PRO A 14 16.50 -3.93 -8.02
C PRO A 14 17.69 -3.05 -7.59
N ALA A 15 17.76 -2.77 -6.29
CA ALA A 15 18.73 -1.83 -5.72
C ALA A 15 19.46 -2.37 -4.48
N LEU A 16 19.16 -3.60 -4.06
CA LEU A 16 19.86 -4.24 -2.95
C LEU A 16 20.99 -5.12 -3.47
N ASP A 17 22.15 -5.02 -2.83
CA ASP A 17 23.28 -5.94 -2.98
C ASP A 17 23.93 -6.21 -1.62
N SER A 18 24.97 -7.04 -1.60
CA SER A 18 25.70 -7.35 -0.36
C SER A 18 26.30 -6.11 0.31
N SER A 19 26.76 -5.13 -0.48
CA SER A 19 27.38 -3.91 0.05
C SER A 19 26.35 -3.02 0.77
N VAL A 20 25.14 -2.89 0.22
CA VAL A 20 24.02 -2.21 0.87
C VAL A 20 23.64 -2.91 2.17
N LEU A 21 23.53 -4.25 2.17
CA LEU A 21 23.19 -5.00 3.36
C LEU A 21 24.27 -4.91 4.45
N ASP A 22 25.54 -4.97 4.08
CA ASP A 22 26.65 -4.82 5.03
C ASP A 22 26.72 -3.39 5.60
N GLY A 23 26.44 -2.37 4.79
CA GLY A 23 26.29 -0.99 5.25
C GLY A 23 25.16 -0.84 6.26
N ALA A 24 23.99 -1.41 6.00
CA ALA A 24 22.87 -1.40 6.93
C ALA A 24 23.19 -2.18 8.23
N ARG A 25 23.87 -3.33 8.14
CA ARG A 25 24.31 -4.12 9.30
C ARG A 25 25.29 -3.36 10.18
N ALA A 26 26.19 -2.55 9.61
CA ALA A 26 27.14 -1.75 10.37
C ALA A 26 26.46 -0.66 11.22
N VAL A 27 25.27 -0.20 10.84
CA VAL A 27 24.47 0.78 11.59
C VAL A 27 23.68 0.13 12.73
N LEU A 28 23.30 -1.14 12.56
CA LEU A 28 22.41 -1.85 13.47
C LEU A 28 23.16 -2.37 14.72
N PRO A 29 22.62 -2.17 15.94
CA PRO A 29 23.23 -2.70 17.14
C PRO A 29 23.07 -4.22 17.18
N GLN A 30 24.17 -4.95 17.42
CA GLN A 30 24.17 -6.42 17.51
C GLN A 30 23.46 -7.08 16.31
N ALA A 31 23.78 -6.60 15.11
CA ALA A 31 23.19 -7.12 13.88
C ALA A 31 23.55 -8.59 13.64
N GLY A 32 22.53 -9.39 13.36
CA GLY A 32 22.67 -10.75 12.87
C GLY A 32 23.05 -10.81 11.38
N PRO A 33 23.10 -12.02 10.80
CA PRO A 33 23.27 -12.19 9.37
C PRO A 33 22.05 -11.67 8.61
N ALA A 34 22.26 -11.04 7.45
CA ALA A 34 21.17 -10.67 6.56
C ALA A 34 20.58 -11.92 5.88
N HIS A 35 19.27 -11.89 5.62
CA HIS A 35 18.52 -12.95 4.98
C HIS A 35 17.76 -12.39 3.78
N TRP A 36 18.11 -12.84 2.58
CA TRP A 36 17.36 -12.51 1.37
C TRP A 36 15.95 -13.10 1.42
N LEU A 37 14.96 -12.24 1.23
CA LEU A 37 13.56 -12.64 1.03
C LEU A 37 13.25 -12.74 -0.47
N TRP A 38 13.85 -11.83 -1.25
CA TRP A 38 13.86 -11.82 -2.70
C TRP A 38 15.19 -11.20 -3.13
N ASP A 39 16.02 -11.99 -3.80
CA ASP A 39 17.34 -11.56 -4.26
C ASP A 39 17.28 -10.23 -5.03
N GLY A 40 18.12 -9.28 -4.61
CA GLY A 40 18.17 -7.92 -5.17
C GLY A 40 17.02 -6.97 -4.78
N VAL A 41 15.93 -7.48 -4.20
CA VAL A 41 14.68 -6.71 -3.99
C VAL A 41 14.32 -6.53 -2.53
N ALA A 42 14.45 -7.58 -1.70
CA ALA A 42 14.09 -7.51 -0.29
C ALA A 42 14.97 -8.39 0.59
N ALA A 43 15.37 -7.86 1.74
CA ALA A 43 16.15 -8.58 2.74
C ALA A 43 15.77 -8.19 4.18
N ASP A 44 15.83 -9.17 5.07
CA ASP A 44 15.67 -9.00 6.50
C ASP A 44 17.05 -9.00 7.20
N ILE A 45 17.24 -8.07 8.13
CA ILE A 45 18.40 -8.05 9.04
C ILE A 45 17.87 -8.11 10.48
N PRO A 46 17.93 -9.26 11.17
CA PRO A 46 17.58 -9.37 12.57
C PRO A 46 18.65 -8.69 13.43
N PHE A 47 18.26 -8.05 14.52
CA PHE A 47 19.19 -7.40 15.43
C PHE A 47 18.57 -7.21 16.83
N ASP A 48 19.41 -7.02 17.84
CA ASP A 48 18.97 -6.81 19.22
C ASP A 48 19.21 -5.37 19.68
N SER A 49 18.13 -4.69 20.06
CA SER A 49 18.22 -3.38 20.71
C SER A 49 18.09 -3.51 22.24
N LEU A 50 18.96 -2.79 22.95
CA LEU A 50 18.88 -2.60 24.41
C LEU A 50 17.70 -1.70 24.81
N GLY A 51 17.27 -0.81 23.90
CA GLY A 51 16.11 0.06 24.05
C GLY A 51 14.79 -0.64 23.69
N LYS A 52 13.77 -0.46 24.51
CA LYS A 52 12.44 -1.11 24.38
C LYS A 52 11.35 -0.17 23.88
N SER A 53 11.68 1.09 23.58
CA SER A 53 10.69 2.13 23.32
C SER A 53 10.44 2.32 21.83
N LYS A 54 9.27 2.89 21.49
CA LYS A 54 8.99 3.35 20.11
C LYS A 54 9.98 4.43 19.64
N ALA A 55 10.53 5.22 20.57
CA ALA A 55 11.54 6.22 20.26
C ALA A 55 12.82 5.57 19.75
N ASP A 56 13.20 4.41 20.28
CA ASP A 56 14.38 3.66 19.84
C ASP A 56 14.20 3.10 18.42
N ILE A 57 13.03 2.54 18.12
CA ILE A 57 12.72 2.05 16.76
C ILE A 57 12.77 3.18 15.73
N ARG A 58 12.24 4.36 16.08
CA ARG A 58 12.27 5.53 15.20
C ARG A 58 13.70 6.00 14.96
N ALA A 59 14.49 6.17 16.02
CA ALA A 59 15.88 6.59 15.90
C ALA A 59 16.71 5.62 15.03
N ILE A 60 16.56 4.31 15.23
CA ILE A 60 17.23 3.29 14.40
C ILE A 60 16.78 3.38 12.94
N SER A 61 15.47 3.53 12.69
CA SER A 61 14.94 3.70 11.33
C SER A 61 15.53 4.94 10.65
N ASP A 62 15.67 6.05 11.39
CA ASP A 62 16.19 7.30 10.85
C ASP A 62 17.70 7.20 10.56
N HIS A 63 18.48 6.51 11.40
CA HIS A 63 19.89 6.22 11.12
C HIS A 63 20.07 5.33 9.89
N LEU A 64 19.24 4.29 9.74
CA LEU A 64 19.26 3.44 8.56
C LEU A 64 18.91 4.23 7.29
N ARG A 65 17.90 5.12 7.35
CA ARG A 65 17.54 6.00 6.22
C ARG A 65 18.66 6.97 5.87
N ALA A 66 19.34 7.52 6.86
CA ALA A 66 20.49 8.39 6.65
C ALA A 66 21.64 7.63 5.98
N ALA A 67 21.94 6.41 6.44
CA ALA A 67 22.99 5.56 5.86
C ALA A 67 22.65 5.07 4.44
N ARG A 68 21.37 4.81 4.17
CA ARG A 68 20.86 4.48 2.83
C ARG A 68 21.09 5.62 1.83
N GLY A 69 21.07 6.88 2.27
CA GLY A 69 21.18 8.04 1.40
C GLY A 69 20.03 8.11 0.38
N ASP A 70 20.37 8.35 -0.88
CA ASP A 70 19.42 8.52 -1.99
C ASP A 70 19.06 7.20 -2.71
N LEU A 71 19.54 6.06 -2.22
CA LEU A 71 19.18 4.78 -2.81
C LEU A 71 17.65 4.57 -2.73
N PRO A 72 17.01 4.04 -3.78
CA PRO A 72 15.55 3.86 -3.86
C PRO A 72 15.08 2.64 -3.06
N ILE A 73 15.40 2.64 -1.76
CA ILE A 73 15.13 1.54 -0.82
C ILE A 73 14.24 2.06 0.32
N ASP A 74 13.17 1.36 0.60
CA ASP A 74 12.35 1.56 1.78
C ASP A 74 12.85 0.71 2.93
N ILE A 75 12.74 1.24 4.15
CA ILE A 75 13.24 0.61 5.37
C ILE A 75 12.14 0.56 6.42
N VAL A 76 11.85 -0.65 6.91
CA VAL A 76 10.88 -0.92 7.97
C VAL A 76 11.59 -1.58 9.15
N VAL A 77 11.52 -0.96 10.33
CA VAL A 77 12.04 -1.54 11.57
C VAL A 77 10.87 -1.89 12.49
N GLN A 78 10.82 -3.14 12.94
CA GLN A 78 9.73 -3.61 13.81
C GLN A 78 10.13 -4.80 14.68
N PRO A 79 9.38 -5.08 15.76
CA PRO A 79 9.54 -6.30 16.54
C PRO A 79 9.27 -7.59 15.76
N ILE A 80 10.15 -8.58 15.90
CA ILE A 80 9.95 -9.90 15.26
C ILE A 80 8.70 -10.59 15.80
N ALA A 81 8.48 -10.52 17.12
CA ALA A 81 7.40 -11.23 17.81
C ALA A 81 5.99 -10.90 17.26
N THR A 82 5.78 -9.69 16.76
CA THR A 82 4.46 -9.22 16.31
C THR A 82 4.41 -8.80 14.84
N ARG A 83 5.46 -9.10 14.06
CA ARG A 83 5.52 -8.71 12.63
C ARG A 83 4.46 -9.40 11.79
N ARG A 84 4.13 -10.66 12.10
CA ARG A 84 3.08 -11.43 11.38
C ARG A 84 1.71 -10.97 11.86
N LYS A 85 1.06 -10.13 11.05
CA LYS A 85 -0.27 -9.60 11.37
C LYS A 85 -1.37 -10.60 11.05
N LYS A 86 -2.48 -10.52 11.78
CA LYS A 86 -3.66 -11.38 11.62
C LYS A 86 -4.85 -10.68 10.94
N LEU A 87 -4.77 -9.37 10.77
CA LEU A 87 -5.77 -8.55 10.10
C LEU A 87 -5.07 -7.61 9.12
N PHE A 88 -5.56 -7.54 7.89
CA PHE A 88 -5.14 -6.60 6.86
C PHE A 88 -6.35 -5.87 6.33
N LEU A 89 -6.37 -4.55 6.54
CA LEU A 89 -7.39 -3.65 6.00
C LEU A 89 -6.69 -2.79 4.96
N ALA A 90 -7.28 -2.69 3.78
CA ALA A 90 -6.74 -1.89 2.69
C ALA A 90 -7.82 -0.98 2.12
N ASP A 91 -7.42 0.23 1.75
CA ASP A 91 -8.22 1.08 0.87
C ASP A 91 -8.24 0.52 -0.56
N MET A 92 -9.19 0.94 -1.39
CA MET A 92 -9.30 0.52 -2.78
C MET A 92 -8.61 1.50 -3.74
N ASP A 93 -9.20 2.68 -3.90
CA ASP A 93 -8.77 3.70 -4.88
C ASP A 93 -7.36 4.20 -4.51
N SER A 94 -6.52 4.40 -5.53
CA SER A 94 -5.11 4.79 -5.38
C SER A 94 -4.26 3.92 -4.40
N THR A 95 -4.74 2.73 -4.05
CA THR A 95 -4.11 1.83 -3.08
C THR A 95 -4.02 0.41 -3.63
N MET A 96 -5.15 -0.30 -3.75
CA MET A 96 -5.19 -1.65 -4.33
C MET A 96 -5.47 -1.64 -5.84
N ILE A 97 -5.89 -0.49 -6.37
CA ILE A 97 -5.93 -0.17 -7.78
C ILE A 97 -5.26 1.18 -8.02
N GLY A 98 -4.72 1.41 -9.22
CA GLY A 98 -4.01 2.66 -9.54
C GLY A 98 -4.90 3.83 -9.96
N GLN A 99 -6.23 3.65 -9.94
CA GLN A 99 -7.21 4.62 -10.44
C GLN A 99 -8.11 5.12 -9.31
N GLU A 100 -8.78 6.24 -9.57
CA GLU A 100 -9.94 6.73 -8.81
C GLU A 100 -11.22 6.35 -9.57
N CYS A 101 -12.01 5.40 -9.05
CA CYS A 101 -13.17 4.87 -9.77
C CYS A 101 -14.18 5.95 -10.20
N ILE A 102 -14.40 6.97 -9.37
CA ILE A 102 -15.36 8.04 -9.66
C ILE A 102 -14.87 8.96 -10.80
N ASP A 103 -13.57 9.20 -10.89
CA ASP A 103 -12.97 10.00 -11.97
C ASP A 103 -13.05 9.24 -13.30
N GLU A 104 -12.87 7.92 -13.27
CA GLU A 104 -13.01 7.08 -14.47
C GLU A 104 -14.46 7.01 -14.97
N LEU A 105 -15.46 7.06 -14.08
CA LEU A 105 -16.87 7.22 -14.49
C LEU A 105 -17.13 8.60 -15.08
N ALA A 106 -16.61 9.66 -14.47
CA ALA A 106 -16.81 11.03 -14.90
C ALA A 106 -16.25 11.31 -16.31
N ASP A 107 -15.25 10.55 -16.74
CA ASP A 107 -14.72 10.63 -18.08
C ASP A 107 -15.73 10.28 -19.19
N PHE A 108 -16.67 9.37 -18.91
CA PHE A 108 -17.73 9.00 -19.87
C PHE A 108 -18.74 10.13 -20.14
N VAL A 109 -18.78 11.13 -19.25
CA VAL A 109 -19.59 12.35 -19.42
C VAL A 109 -18.73 13.59 -19.68
N GLY A 110 -17.43 13.41 -19.93
CA GLY A 110 -16.49 14.51 -20.22
C GLY A 110 -16.15 15.40 -19.02
N LEU A 111 -16.42 14.94 -17.79
CA LEU A 111 -16.24 15.72 -16.55
C LEU A 111 -15.06 15.24 -15.70
N LYS A 112 -14.18 14.38 -16.24
CA LYS A 112 -13.03 13.81 -15.49
C LYS A 112 -12.21 14.87 -14.76
N ALA A 113 -11.80 15.93 -15.47
CA ALA A 113 -10.97 16.98 -14.89
C ALA A 113 -11.66 17.71 -13.72
N HIS A 114 -12.95 17.97 -13.85
CA HIS A 114 -13.73 18.66 -12.82
C HIS A 114 -13.92 17.78 -11.57
N VAL A 115 -14.26 16.50 -11.78
CA VAL A 115 -14.41 15.54 -10.67
C VAL A 115 -13.07 15.29 -9.97
N ALA A 116 -11.98 15.12 -10.73
CA ALA A 116 -10.64 14.92 -10.18
C ALA A 116 -10.18 16.12 -9.32
N GLU A 117 -10.52 17.35 -9.71
CA GLU A 117 -10.23 18.53 -8.90
C GLU A 117 -10.95 18.47 -7.54
N ILE A 118 -12.24 18.14 -7.54
CA ILE A 118 -13.02 17.98 -6.30
C ILE A 118 -12.44 16.84 -5.45
N THR A 119 -12.10 15.70 -6.06
CA THR A 119 -11.46 14.54 -5.40
C THR A 119 -10.15 14.96 -4.72
N ALA A 120 -9.27 15.67 -5.43
CA ALA A 120 -7.98 16.09 -4.90
C ALA A 120 -8.13 17.08 -3.73
N ARG A 121 -9.09 18.01 -3.79
CA ARG A 121 -9.39 18.94 -2.69
C ARG A 121 -9.90 18.20 -1.45
N ALA A 122 -10.79 17.21 -1.64
CA ALA A 122 -11.30 16.39 -0.54
C ALA A 122 -10.18 15.57 0.13
N MET A 123 -9.29 14.94 -0.66
CA MET A 123 -8.16 14.16 -0.14
C MET A 123 -7.13 15.02 0.60
N ARG A 124 -6.96 16.30 0.21
CA ARG A 124 -6.13 17.27 0.95
C ARG A 124 -6.80 17.82 2.21
N GLY A 125 -8.07 17.47 2.47
CA GLY A 125 -8.84 17.98 3.59
C GLY A 125 -9.29 19.44 3.44
N GLU A 126 -9.31 19.97 2.21
CA GLU A 126 -9.76 21.35 1.94
C GLU A 126 -11.28 21.49 1.92
N ILE A 127 -11.99 20.38 1.70
CA ILE A 127 -13.45 20.28 1.73
C ILE A 127 -13.87 19.00 2.46
N GLU A 128 -15.05 19.02 3.06
CA GLU A 128 -15.63 17.86 3.73
C GLU A 128 -15.91 16.72 2.75
N PHE A 129 -15.61 15.49 3.15
CA PHE A 129 -15.71 14.31 2.29
C PHE A 129 -17.15 14.03 1.82
N GLU A 130 -18.12 14.03 2.72
CA GLU A 130 -19.51 13.66 2.37
C GLU A 130 -20.12 14.65 1.35
N PRO A 131 -20.08 15.97 1.54
CA PRO A 131 -20.54 16.92 0.52
C PRO A 131 -19.80 16.78 -0.81
N ALA A 132 -18.47 16.61 -0.78
CA ALA A 132 -17.66 16.41 -1.98
C ALA A 132 -18.04 15.12 -2.73
N LEU A 133 -18.36 14.04 -2.03
CA LEU A 133 -18.86 12.81 -2.63
C LEU A 133 -20.23 13.03 -3.27
N ARG A 134 -21.17 13.69 -2.57
CA ARG A 134 -22.51 13.97 -3.12
C ARG A 134 -22.45 14.82 -4.39
N GLU A 135 -21.60 15.84 -4.40
CA GLU A 135 -21.38 16.70 -5.57
C GLU A 135 -20.86 15.89 -6.76
N ARG A 136 -19.78 15.12 -6.57
CA ARG A 136 -19.20 14.29 -7.63
C ARG A 136 -20.18 13.25 -8.16
N VAL A 137 -20.95 12.60 -7.29
CA VAL A 137 -21.95 11.60 -7.70
C VAL A 137 -23.10 12.25 -8.47
N ALA A 138 -23.53 13.46 -8.10
CA ALA A 138 -24.59 14.17 -8.81
C ALA A 138 -24.23 14.48 -10.27
N LEU A 139 -22.94 14.65 -10.58
CA LEU A 139 -22.43 14.86 -11.94
C LEU A 139 -22.53 13.60 -12.82
N LEU A 140 -22.75 12.42 -12.23
CA LEU A 140 -22.91 11.15 -12.94
C LEU A 140 -24.38 10.82 -13.25
N ARG A 141 -25.28 11.80 -13.12
CA ARG A 141 -26.71 11.65 -13.41
C ARG A 141 -26.92 11.09 -14.82
N ASP A 142 -27.85 10.15 -14.95
CA ASP A 142 -28.24 9.47 -16.19
C ASP A 142 -27.16 8.60 -16.84
N LEU A 143 -25.99 8.43 -16.20
CA LEU A 143 -24.97 7.50 -16.66
C LEU A 143 -25.47 6.04 -16.57
N PRO A 144 -25.49 5.28 -17.67
CA PRO A 144 -25.97 3.90 -17.63
C PRO A 144 -25.09 3.01 -16.74
N VAL A 145 -25.70 2.16 -15.90
CA VAL A 145 -24.97 1.26 -14.98
C VAL A 145 -23.96 0.35 -15.69
N ARG A 146 -24.23 -0.04 -16.94
CA ARG A 146 -23.29 -0.83 -17.78
C ARG A 146 -21.90 -0.20 -17.94
N VAL A 147 -21.78 1.12 -17.74
CA VAL A 147 -20.49 1.82 -17.80
C VAL A 147 -19.56 1.35 -16.70
N VAL A 148 -20.09 0.91 -15.55
CA VAL A 148 -19.28 0.35 -14.46
C VAL A 148 -18.51 -0.89 -14.92
N ASP A 149 -19.18 -1.81 -15.61
CA ASP A 149 -18.54 -3.02 -16.15
C ASP A 149 -17.47 -2.67 -17.19
N GLU A 150 -17.73 -1.64 -17.99
CA GLU A 150 -16.77 -1.16 -18.99
C GLU A 150 -15.52 -0.55 -18.34
N VAL A 151 -15.68 0.29 -17.31
CA VAL A 151 -14.56 0.85 -16.54
C VAL A 151 -13.77 -0.29 -15.88
N LEU A 152 -14.46 -1.20 -15.21
CA LEU A 152 -13.85 -2.37 -14.57
C LEU A 152 -13.07 -3.23 -15.55
N ALA A 153 -13.53 -3.42 -16.77
CA ALA A 153 -12.87 -4.26 -17.76
C ALA A 153 -11.69 -3.57 -18.45
N LYS A 154 -11.80 -2.26 -18.73
CA LYS A 154 -10.86 -1.55 -19.62
C LYS A 154 -9.88 -0.63 -18.90
N ARG A 155 -10.20 -0.17 -17.69
CA ARG A 155 -9.46 0.92 -17.02
C ARG A 155 -8.88 0.52 -15.67
N ILE A 156 -9.60 -0.32 -14.93
CA ILE A 156 -9.17 -0.71 -13.58
C ILE A 156 -8.05 -1.73 -13.63
N THR A 157 -6.88 -1.32 -13.14
CA THR A 157 -5.67 -2.15 -13.05
C THR A 157 -5.29 -2.31 -11.57
N PRO A 158 -5.16 -3.54 -11.06
CA PRO A 158 -4.64 -3.77 -9.72
C PRO A 158 -3.25 -3.19 -9.54
N THR A 159 -2.97 -2.65 -8.36
CA THR A 159 -1.62 -2.21 -7.99
C THR A 159 -0.65 -3.40 -8.08
N PRO A 160 0.54 -3.23 -8.68
CA PRO A 160 1.53 -4.30 -8.76
C PRO A 160 1.83 -4.92 -7.39
N GLY A 161 1.81 -6.25 -7.31
CA GLY A 161 1.99 -6.99 -6.06
C GLY A 161 0.76 -7.04 -5.14
N GLY A 162 -0.34 -6.35 -5.47
CA GLY A 162 -1.53 -6.29 -4.61
C GLY A 162 -2.19 -7.66 -4.39
N ARG A 163 -2.26 -8.48 -5.44
CA ARG A 163 -2.77 -9.86 -5.34
C ARG A 163 -1.81 -10.74 -4.54
N GLU A 164 -0.52 -10.66 -4.82
CA GLU A 164 0.53 -11.42 -4.14
C GLU A 164 0.52 -11.11 -2.63
N LEU A 165 0.40 -9.83 -2.26
CA LEU A 165 0.27 -9.37 -0.87
C LEU A 165 -0.92 -10.03 -0.18
N VAL A 166 -2.11 -9.89 -0.75
CA VAL A 166 -3.36 -10.40 -0.16
C VAL A 166 -3.32 -11.92 -0.05
N MET A 167 -2.92 -12.61 -1.11
CA MET A 167 -2.87 -14.08 -1.13
C MET A 167 -1.80 -14.62 -0.15
N THR A 168 -0.65 -13.96 -0.03
CA THR A 168 0.40 -14.34 0.93
C THR A 168 -0.07 -14.14 2.37
N MET A 169 -0.71 -13.00 2.66
CA MET A 169 -1.29 -12.71 3.98
C MET A 169 -2.32 -13.76 4.38
N ARG A 170 -3.23 -14.12 3.46
CA ARG A 170 -4.23 -15.17 3.66
C ARG A 170 -3.62 -16.54 3.92
N ALA A 171 -2.63 -16.93 3.11
CA ALA A 171 -1.90 -18.19 3.29
C ALA A 171 -1.23 -18.29 4.66
N ASN A 172 -0.89 -17.15 5.29
CA ASN A 172 -0.33 -17.06 6.64
C ASN A 172 -1.39 -16.84 7.75
N GLY A 173 -2.68 -17.03 7.42
CA GLY A 173 -3.80 -16.99 8.35
C GLY A 173 -4.23 -15.58 8.75
N ALA A 174 -3.98 -14.57 7.92
CA ALA A 174 -4.56 -13.24 8.10
C ALA A 174 -5.97 -13.15 7.49
N TYR A 175 -6.84 -12.41 8.17
CA TYR A 175 -8.10 -11.93 7.62
C TYR A 175 -7.86 -10.67 6.80
N THR A 176 -8.35 -10.62 5.56
CA THR A 176 -8.16 -9.48 4.66
C THR A 176 -9.51 -8.87 4.30
N CYS A 177 -9.63 -7.55 4.45
CA CYS A 177 -10.84 -6.81 4.10
C CYS A 177 -10.48 -5.56 3.28
N LEU A 178 -11.19 -5.37 2.17
CA LEU A 178 -11.11 -4.17 1.34
C LEU A 178 -12.16 -3.17 1.80
N ILE A 179 -11.75 -2.00 2.27
CA ILE A 179 -12.63 -0.95 2.76
C ILE A 179 -12.50 0.23 1.80
N SER A 180 -13.60 0.77 1.29
CA SER A 180 -13.54 1.91 0.38
C SER A 180 -14.63 2.92 0.72
N GLY A 181 -14.41 4.20 0.41
CA GLY A 181 -15.48 5.20 0.35
C GLY A 181 -16.19 5.27 -1.01
N GLY A 182 -15.81 4.38 -1.94
CA GLY A 182 -16.32 4.32 -3.31
C GLY A 182 -17.64 3.54 -3.43
N PHE A 183 -17.85 2.89 -4.58
CA PHE A 183 -19.11 2.22 -4.87
C PHE A 183 -19.00 0.71 -4.72
N THR A 184 -20.01 0.08 -4.10
CA THR A 184 -20.09 -1.37 -3.89
C THR A 184 -19.90 -2.19 -5.17
N LEU A 185 -20.32 -1.69 -6.34
CA LEU A 185 -20.12 -2.35 -7.63
C LEU A 185 -18.63 -2.54 -7.96
N PHE A 186 -17.78 -1.54 -7.68
CA PHE A 186 -16.34 -1.63 -7.88
C PHE A 186 -15.69 -2.47 -6.79
N THR A 187 -16.00 -2.18 -5.53
CA THR A 187 -15.38 -2.85 -4.38
C THR A 187 -15.59 -4.36 -4.41
N ASN A 188 -16.78 -4.83 -4.78
CA ASN A 188 -17.06 -6.26 -4.95
C ASN A 188 -16.20 -6.90 -6.05
N ALA A 189 -16.10 -6.27 -7.21
CA ALA A 189 -15.33 -6.79 -8.33
C ALA A 189 -13.82 -6.80 -8.05
N VAL A 190 -13.29 -5.71 -7.49
CA VAL A 190 -11.87 -5.58 -7.13
C VAL A 190 -11.51 -6.56 -6.02
N ALA A 191 -12.32 -6.67 -4.98
CA ALA A 191 -12.11 -7.63 -3.89
C ALA A 191 -12.02 -9.07 -4.41
N ALA A 192 -12.93 -9.47 -5.31
CA ALA A 192 -12.93 -10.79 -5.93
C ALA A 192 -11.69 -11.03 -6.81
N ARG A 193 -11.29 -10.06 -7.62
CA ARG A 193 -10.12 -10.14 -8.50
C ARG A 193 -8.81 -10.28 -7.72
N ILE A 194 -8.66 -9.53 -6.63
CA ILE A 194 -7.43 -9.53 -5.82
C ILE A 194 -7.43 -10.69 -4.81
N GLY A 195 -8.60 -11.09 -4.30
CA GLY A 195 -8.76 -12.24 -3.41
C GLY A 195 -9.01 -11.87 -1.94
N PHE A 196 -9.61 -10.72 -1.65
CA PHE A 196 -9.99 -10.34 -0.28
C PHE A 196 -11.06 -11.28 0.31
N GLN A 197 -11.10 -11.46 1.64
CA GLN A 197 -12.16 -12.24 2.30
C GLN A 197 -13.47 -11.45 2.42
N GLU A 198 -13.36 -10.16 2.70
CA GLU A 198 -14.50 -9.26 2.91
C GLU A 198 -14.27 -7.95 2.16
N ASN A 199 -15.36 -7.27 1.84
CA ASN A 199 -15.30 -5.89 1.41
C ASN A 199 -16.43 -5.05 2.02
N ARG A 200 -16.16 -3.74 2.18
CA ARG A 200 -17.11 -2.74 2.67
C ARG A 200 -16.95 -1.45 1.85
N ALA A 201 -18.07 -0.90 1.41
CA ALA A 201 -18.17 0.42 0.78
C ALA A 201 -19.37 1.16 1.36
#